data_AF-A0A2C6AYC0-F1
#
_entry.id   AF-A0A2C6AYC0-F1
#
_cell.length_a   1.000
_cell.length_b   1.000
_cell.length_c   1.000
_cell.angle_alpha   90.00
_cell.angle_beta   90.00
_cell.angle_gamma   90.00
#
_symmetry.space_group_name_H-M   'P 1'
#
loop_
_entity.id
_entity.type
_entity.pdbx_description
1 polymer ?
#
loop_
_entity_poly.entity_id
_entity_poly.type
_entity_poly.pdbx_seq_one_letter_code
_entity_poly.pdbx_strand_id
1 'polypeptide(L)'
;MSTRQEVYKLIIEKKDNKEIAAALNISVRSAQLYRKEYEKDLNKNENEIKNESESEKKKRKEKAKVLIECGATIKEASAQSGTTIDTVKKLSSKEKLQVKQLDYLKSLREKYSKEIEQNKEDRFYINVEAKERIWQKLREFGISKELQDTLKQNELTEQEILELNRLERLERFELEKAKYKDNRLNIISEELANLTDDDIEKILQIIEKSKEADQDE
;
A
#
# COMPACT_ATOMS: atom_id res chain seq x y z
N MET A 1 19.73 -0.11 13.01
CA MET A 1 18.37 -0.24 13.60
C MET A 1 18.52 -0.89 14.97
N SER A 2 17.61 -0.62 15.91
CA SER A 2 17.63 -1.32 17.22
C SER A 2 16.94 -2.68 17.08
N THR A 3 17.43 -3.72 17.79
CA THR A 3 16.81 -5.05 17.80
C THR A 3 15.33 -4.99 18.19
N ARG A 4 14.96 -4.05 19.07
CA ARG A 4 13.55 -3.80 19.44
C ARG A 4 12.71 -3.34 18.24
N GLN A 5 13.24 -2.46 17.41
CA GLN A 5 12.53 -1.93 16.23
C GLN A 5 12.33 -3.03 15.19
N GLU A 6 13.32 -3.88 14.99
CA GLU A 6 13.24 -5.02 14.09
C GLU A 6 12.20 -6.04 14.57
N VAL A 7 12.16 -6.34 15.88
CA VAL A 7 11.10 -7.18 16.45
C VAL A 7 9.72 -6.56 16.22
N TYR A 8 9.55 -5.26 16.45
CA TYR A 8 8.26 -4.58 16.20
C TYR A 8 7.81 -4.68 14.75
N LYS A 9 8.75 -4.55 13.79
CA LYS A 9 8.45 -4.71 12.37
C LYS A 9 7.93 -6.12 12.06
N LEU A 10 8.57 -7.15 12.61
CA LEU A 10 8.15 -8.54 12.40
C LEU A 10 6.81 -8.87 13.09
N ILE A 11 6.48 -8.20 14.21
CA ILE A 11 5.16 -8.31 14.84
C ILE A 11 4.07 -7.75 13.92
N ILE A 12 4.32 -6.62 13.25
CA ILE A 12 3.38 -6.04 12.27
C ILE A 12 3.18 -6.97 11.07
N GLU A 13 4.24 -7.65 10.63
CA GLU A 13 4.19 -8.70 9.60
C GLU A 13 3.48 -10.00 10.07
N LYS A 14 2.92 -10.01 11.29
CA LYS A 14 2.19 -11.14 11.90
C LYS A 14 3.02 -12.42 12.10
N LYS A 15 4.35 -12.31 12.18
CA LYS A 15 5.23 -13.45 12.45
C LYS A 15 5.13 -13.94 13.89
N ASP A 16 5.28 -15.23 14.11
CA ASP A 16 5.24 -15.83 15.44
C ASP A 16 6.55 -15.55 16.23
N ASN A 17 6.55 -15.84 17.54
CA ASN A 17 7.73 -15.57 18.37
C ASN A 17 8.94 -16.47 18.02
N LYS A 18 8.72 -17.63 17.39
CA LYS A 18 9.79 -18.55 17.00
C LYS A 18 10.45 -18.08 15.70
N GLU A 19 9.67 -17.64 14.74
CA GLU A 19 10.06 -16.99 13.50
C GLU A 19 10.83 -15.70 13.77
N ILE A 20 10.35 -14.87 14.71
CA ILE A 20 11.08 -13.66 15.14
C ILE A 20 12.44 -14.02 15.75
N ALA A 21 12.46 -15.02 16.63
CA ALA A 21 13.68 -15.49 17.28
C ALA A 21 14.71 -16.01 16.27
N ALA A 22 14.25 -16.80 15.29
CA ALA A 22 15.09 -17.33 14.23
C ALA A 22 15.59 -16.21 13.29
N ALA A 23 14.71 -15.30 12.87
CA ALA A 23 15.05 -14.22 11.93
C ALA A 23 16.07 -13.24 12.50
N LEU A 24 16.02 -12.96 13.81
CA LEU A 24 16.89 -11.99 14.48
C LEU A 24 18.01 -12.64 15.29
N ASN A 25 18.11 -13.97 15.27
CA ASN A 25 19.05 -14.75 16.09
C ASN A 25 19.03 -14.35 17.59
N ILE A 26 17.82 -14.27 18.15
CA ILE A 26 17.58 -13.95 19.56
C ILE A 26 16.86 -15.10 20.27
N SER A 27 16.85 -15.09 21.60
CA SER A 27 16.05 -16.07 22.34
C SER A 27 14.55 -15.84 22.14
N VAL A 28 13.76 -16.92 22.12
CA VAL A 28 12.28 -16.85 22.10
C VAL A 28 11.74 -16.02 23.26
N ARG A 29 12.41 -16.09 24.42
CA ARG A 29 12.05 -15.28 25.61
C ARG A 29 12.24 -13.79 25.36
N SER A 30 13.30 -13.39 24.65
CA SER A 30 13.54 -12.00 24.24
C SER A 30 12.46 -11.52 23.28
N ALA A 31 12.09 -12.33 22.28
CA ALA A 31 11.00 -12.01 21.36
C ALA A 31 9.65 -11.83 22.09
N GLN A 32 9.33 -12.73 23.04
CA GLN A 32 8.14 -12.63 23.88
C GLN A 32 8.11 -11.35 24.74
N LEU A 33 9.25 -10.96 25.33
CA LEU A 33 9.33 -9.73 26.12
C LEU A 33 9.03 -8.50 25.26
N TYR A 34 9.67 -8.37 24.10
CA TYR A 34 9.42 -7.26 23.19
C TYR A 34 7.99 -7.25 22.65
N ARG A 35 7.40 -8.42 22.38
CA ARG A 35 5.98 -8.51 21.98
C ARG A 35 5.05 -8.02 23.08
N LYS A 36 5.25 -8.45 24.32
CA LYS A 36 4.49 -7.93 25.47
C LYS A 36 4.66 -6.42 25.64
N GLU A 37 5.86 -5.89 25.40
CA GLU A 37 6.06 -4.43 25.40
C GLU A 37 5.30 -3.73 24.27
N TYR A 38 5.23 -4.34 23.09
CA TYR A 38 4.50 -3.81 21.93
C TYR A 38 2.98 -3.81 22.14
N GLU A 39 2.44 -4.93 22.62
CA GLU A 39 1.01 -5.15 22.86
C GLU A 39 0.49 -4.44 24.11
N LYS A 40 1.38 -3.90 24.96
CA LYS A 40 0.99 -3.13 26.13
C LYS A 40 0.11 -1.95 25.71
N ASP A 41 -1.08 -1.84 26.32
CA ASP A 41 -1.92 -0.67 26.16
C ASP A 41 -1.19 0.57 26.71
N LEU A 42 -0.96 1.54 25.82
CA LEU A 42 -0.24 2.77 26.11
C LEU A 42 -1.17 3.98 26.24
N ASN A 43 -2.48 3.75 26.30
CA ASN A 43 -3.49 4.77 26.58
C ASN A 43 -3.18 5.43 27.92
N LYS A 44 -2.52 6.60 27.85
CA LYS A 44 -2.16 7.44 28.99
C LYS A 44 -2.57 8.87 28.66
N ASN A 45 -2.99 9.61 29.67
CA ASN A 45 -3.32 11.03 29.51
C ASN A 45 -2.04 11.87 29.30
N GLU A 46 -2.15 13.06 28.69
CA GLU A 46 -0.97 13.90 28.37
C GLU A 46 -0.07 14.19 29.59
N ASN A 47 -0.65 14.39 30.77
CA ASN A 47 0.09 14.64 32.01
C ASN A 47 0.90 13.42 32.46
N GLU A 48 0.36 12.21 32.26
CA GLU A 48 1.06 10.97 32.57
C GLU A 48 2.21 10.71 31.60
N ILE A 49 2.05 11.10 30.33
CA ILE A 49 3.10 11.01 29.30
C ILE A 49 4.25 11.99 29.62
N LYS A 50 3.94 13.19 30.11
CA LYS A 50 4.95 14.19 30.51
C LYS A 50 5.78 13.72 31.70
N ASN A 51 5.14 13.08 32.68
CA ASN A 51 5.77 12.59 33.91
C ASN A 51 6.42 11.18 33.77
N GLU A 52 6.34 10.58 32.58
CA GLU A 52 6.88 9.26 32.31
C GLU A 52 8.42 9.25 32.26
N SER A 53 9.02 8.10 32.59
CA SER A 53 10.47 7.90 32.51
C SER A 53 11.00 8.10 31.08
N GLU A 54 12.22 8.60 30.95
CA GLU A 54 12.85 8.83 29.63
C GLU A 54 12.96 7.53 28.81
N SER A 55 13.11 6.39 29.51
CA SER A 55 13.17 5.06 28.90
C SER A 55 11.86 4.66 28.22
N GLU A 56 10.72 4.94 28.84
CA GLU A 56 9.40 4.63 28.30
C GLU A 56 9.04 5.58 27.15
N LYS A 57 9.35 6.88 27.29
CA LYS A 57 9.24 7.86 26.20
C LYS A 57 10.01 7.42 24.95
N LYS A 58 11.22 6.88 25.13
CA LYS A 58 12.02 6.33 24.03
C LYS A 58 11.34 5.11 23.38
N LYS A 59 10.81 4.17 24.17
CA LYS A 59 10.09 2.99 23.64
C LYS A 59 8.87 3.39 22.82
N ARG A 60 8.07 4.37 23.27
CA ARG A 60 6.92 4.87 22.53
C ARG A 60 7.32 5.51 21.19
N LYS A 61 8.38 6.32 21.19
CA LYS A 61 8.95 6.92 19.95
C LYS A 61 9.44 5.84 18.98
N GLU A 62 10.11 4.81 19.47
CA GLU A 62 10.56 3.67 18.65
C GLU A 62 9.38 2.90 18.05
N LYS A 63 8.28 2.69 18.82
CA LYS A 63 7.04 2.08 18.31
C LYS A 63 6.40 2.95 17.22
N ALA A 64 6.26 4.27 17.46
CA ALA A 64 5.71 5.21 16.48
C ALA A 64 6.51 5.23 15.17
N LYS A 65 7.84 5.20 15.27
CA LYS A 65 8.74 5.15 14.12
C LYS A 65 8.48 3.93 13.25
N VAL A 66 8.46 2.75 13.87
CA VAL A 66 8.27 1.49 13.16
C VAL A 66 6.89 1.45 12.51
N LEU A 67 5.85 1.93 13.19
CA LEU A 67 4.49 2.02 12.64
C LEU A 67 4.45 2.85 11.36
N ILE A 68 5.09 4.03 11.33
CA ILE A 68 5.15 4.87 10.13
C ILE A 68 5.95 4.18 9.02
N GLU A 69 7.13 3.66 9.34
CA GLU A 69 7.97 2.94 8.37
C GLU A 69 7.21 1.74 7.76
N CYS A 70 6.31 1.12 8.51
CA CYS A 70 5.49 -0.02 8.06
C CYS A 70 4.13 0.38 7.44
N GLY A 71 3.87 1.66 7.20
CA GLY A 71 2.69 2.10 6.44
C GLY A 71 1.62 2.85 7.22
N ALA A 72 1.71 2.97 8.54
CA ALA A 72 0.70 3.67 9.34
C ALA A 72 0.74 5.19 9.11
N THR A 73 -0.43 5.82 9.19
CA THR A 73 -0.53 7.30 9.17
C THR A 73 0.03 7.90 10.47
N ILE A 74 0.37 9.19 10.44
CA ILE A 74 0.83 9.92 11.65
C ILE A 74 -0.20 9.82 12.78
N LYS A 75 -1.50 9.86 12.45
CA LYS A 75 -2.60 9.78 13.42
C LYS A 75 -2.70 8.38 14.05
N GLU A 76 -2.64 7.33 13.24
CA GLU A 76 -2.65 5.94 13.72
C GLU A 76 -1.41 5.62 14.54
N ALA A 77 -0.23 6.05 14.06
CA ALA A 77 1.03 5.86 14.77
C ALA A 77 1.00 6.56 16.14
N SER A 78 0.46 7.79 16.22
CA SER A 78 0.26 8.51 17.48
C SER A 78 -0.65 7.75 18.45
N ALA A 79 -1.82 7.30 17.98
CA ALA A 79 -2.77 6.57 18.80
C ALA A 79 -2.20 5.23 19.33
N GLN A 80 -1.62 4.42 18.45
CA GLN A 80 -1.12 3.08 18.81
C GLN A 80 0.17 3.12 19.64
N SER A 81 0.99 4.16 19.51
CA SER A 81 2.20 4.34 20.31
C SER A 81 1.98 5.11 21.61
N GLY A 82 0.79 5.71 21.81
CA GLY A 82 0.51 6.58 22.94
C GLY A 82 1.43 7.82 22.96
N THR A 83 1.81 8.35 21.80
CA THR A 83 2.60 9.59 21.67
C THR A 83 1.75 10.72 21.11
N THR A 84 2.13 11.97 21.40
CA THR A 84 1.42 13.13 20.83
C THR A 84 1.71 13.27 19.33
N ILE A 85 0.69 13.70 18.58
CA ILE A 85 0.77 13.88 17.12
C ILE A 85 1.96 14.76 16.72
N ASP A 86 2.20 15.86 17.44
CA ASP A 86 3.30 16.79 17.13
C ASP A 86 4.68 16.16 17.30
N THR A 87 4.83 15.27 18.28
CA THR A 87 6.08 14.53 18.48
C THR A 87 6.31 13.58 17.31
N VAL A 88 5.25 12.90 16.87
CA VAL A 88 5.30 11.98 15.72
C VAL A 88 5.61 12.72 14.42
N LYS A 89 5.00 13.89 14.19
CA LYS A 89 5.33 14.77 13.05
C LYS A 89 6.80 15.15 13.03
N LYS A 90 7.32 15.69 14.15
CA LYS A 90 8.73 16.08 14.28
C LYS A 90 9.67 14.89 14.04
N LEU A 91 9.32 13.72 14.57
CA LEU A 91 10.10 12.49 14.40
C LEU A 91 10.10 12.05 12.93
N SER A 92 8.94 12.05 12.28
CA SER A 92 8.77 11.72 10.86
C SER A 92 9.63 12.60 9.96
N SER A 93 9.57 13.92 10.15
CA SER A 93 10.37 14.88 9.39
C SER A 93 11.87 14.73 9.64
N LYS A 94 12.29 14.60 10.90
CA LYS A 94 13.71 14.49 11.28
C LYS A 94 14.38 13.25 10.70
N GLU A 95 13.68 12.12 10.67
CA GLU A 95 14.22 10.84 10.23
C GLU A 95 13.81 10.44 8.80
N LYS A 96 13.11 11.34 8.09
CA LYS A 96 12.58 11.12 6.73
C LYS A 96 11.77 9.83 6.61
N LEU A 97 10.90 9.55 7.60
CA LEU A 97 10.21 8.26 7.71
C LEU A 97 9.27 7.98 6.53
N GLN A 98 8.72 9.01 5.90
CA GLN A 98 7.89 8.88 4.70
C GLN A 98 8.66 8.27 3.51
N VAL A 99 9.95 8.59 3.37
CA VAL A 99 10.80 8.01 2.31
C VAL A 99 10.99 6.50 2.56
N LYS A 100 11.27 6.13 3.81
CA LYS A 100 11.41 4.71 4.19
C LYS A 100 10.11 3.94 4.07
N GLN A 101 8.98 4.58 4.40
CA GLN A 101 7.65 4.02 4.21
C GLN A 101 7.40 3.73 2.73
N LEU A 102 7.75 4.65 1.83
CA LEU A 102 7.65 4.45 0.38
C LEU A 102 8.48 3.24 -0.07
N ASP A 103 9.73 3.12 0.40
CA ASP A 103 10.60 1.99 0.05
C ASP A 103 10.05 0.66 0.57
N TYR A 104 9.51 0.64 1.79
CA TYR A 104 8.84 -0.53 2.35
C TYR A 104 7.62 -0.93 1.51
N LEU A 105 6.75 0.01 1.15
CA LEU A 105 5.58 -0.24 0.33
C LEU A 105 5.95 -0.75 -1.08
N LYS A 106 7.03 -0.23 -1.68
CA LYS A 106 7.56 -0.75 -2.95
C LYS A 106 8.00 -2.22 -2.81
N SER A 107 8.72 -2.56 -1.74
CA SER A 107 9.16 -3.94 -1.50
C SER A 107 7.99 -4.91 -1.27
N LEU A 108 6.95 -4.47 -0.55
CA LEU A 108 5.73 -5.24 -0.36
C LEU A 108 5.00 -5.45 -1.69
N ARG A 109 4.86 -4.40 -2.50
CA ARG A 109 4.23 -4.49 -3.82
C ARG A 109 4.96 -5.49 -4.71
N GLU A 110 6.30 -5.47 -4.73
CA GLU A 110 7.10 -6.41 -5.51
C GLU A 110 6.89 -7.85 -5.03
N LYS A 111 6.93 -8.08 -3.71
CA LYS A 111 6.67 -9.40 -3.12
C LYS A 111 5.30 -9.94 -3.50
N TYR A 112 4.24 -9.15 -3.32
CA TYR A 112 2.88 -9.58 -3.66
C TYR A 112 2.69 -9.75 -5.16
N SER A 113 3.36 -8.95 -6.01
CA SER A 113 3.30 -9.13 -7.46
C SER A 113 3.87 -10.49 -7.88
N LYS A 114 5.03 -10.88 -7.31
CA LYS A 114 5.63 -12.21 -7.55
C LYS A 114 4.74 -13.34 -7.07
N GLU A 115 4.14 -13.20 -5.89
CA GLU A 115 3.22 -14.21 -5.34
C GLU A 115 1.94 -14.34 -6.18
N ILE A 116 1.42 -13.24 -6.73
CA ILE A 116 0.29 -13.25 -7.67
C ILE A 116 0.67 -13.93 -8.98
N GLU A 117 1.85 -13.64 -9.54
CA GLU A 117 2.36 -14.29 -10.76
C GLU A 117 2.51 -15.79 -10.56
N GLN A 118 3.11 -16.22 -9.44
CA GLN A 118 3.25 -17.63 -9.11
C GLN A 118 1.89 -18.33 -8.95
N ASN A 119 0.93 -17.71 -8.25
CA ASN A 119 -0.43 -18.25 -8.16
C ASN A 119 -1.13 -18.36 -9.52
N LYS A 120 -0.86 -17.43 -10.46
CA LYS A 120 -1.40 -17.50 -11.83
C LYS A 120 -0.75 -18.66 -12.61
N GLU A 121 0.56 -18.87 -12.44
CA GLU A 121 1.30 -19.99 -13.04
C GLU A 121 0.82 -21.34 -12.50
N ASP A 122 0.66 -21.47 -11.19
CA ASP A 122 0.14 -22.67 -10.54
C ASP A 122 -1.28 -23.00 -11.04
N ARG A 123 -2.16 -21.99 -11.14
CA ARG A 123 -3.50 -22.15 -11.72
C ARG A 123 -3.45 -22.60 -13.17
N PHE A 124 -2.55 -22.04 -13.96
CA PHE A 124 -2.36 -22.46 -15.35
C PHE A 124 -1.95 -23.94 -15.43
N TYR A 125 -0.99 -24.37 -14.60
CA TYR A 125 -0.54 -25.76 -14.55
C TYR A 125 -1.68 -26.72 -14.15
N ILE A 126 -2.44 -26.37 -13.11
CA ILE A 126 -3.61 -27.15 -12.67
C ILE A 126 -4.64 -27.29 -13.81
N ASN A 127 -4.90 -26.21 -14.54
CA ASN A 127 -5.84 -26.23 -15.66
C ASN A 127 -5.35 -27.12 -16.82
N VAL A 128 -4.04 -27.10 -17.12
CA VAL A 128 -3.43 -27.98 -18.11
C VAL A 128 -3.60 -29.45 -17.71
N GLU A 129 -3.26 -29.80 -16.47
CA GLU A 129 -3.37 -31.17 -15.97
C GLU A 129 -4.85 -31.64 -15.93
N ALA A 130 -5.76 -30.75 -15.51
CA ALA A 130 -7.20 -31.04 -15.52
C ALA A 130 -7.70 -31.33 -16.94
N LYS A 131 -7.25 -30.53 -17.93
CA LYS A 131 -7.58 -30.74 -19.35
C LYS A 131 -7.06 -32.08 -19.85
N GLU A 132 -5.82 -32.46 -19.53
CA GLU A 132 -5.26 -33.77 -19.88
C GLU A 132 -6.06 -34.94 -19.28
N ARG A 133 -6.43 -34.86 -18.00
CA ARG A 133 -7.25 -35.90 -17.34
C ARG A 133 -8.65 -36.01 -17.95
N ILE A 134 -9.26 -34.89 -18.34
CA ILE A 134 -10.53 -34.87 -19.08
C ILE A 134 -10.36 -35.59 -20.42
N TRP A 135 -9.29 -35.31 -21.16
CA TRP A 135 -8.98 -35.98 -22.43
C TRP A 135 -8.74 -37.48 -22.30
N GLN A 136 -8.06 -37.93 -21.23
CA GLN A 136 -7.86 -39.36 -20.95
C GLN A 136 -9.20 -40.06 -20.69
N LYS A 137 -10.04 -39.50 -19.81
CA LYS A 137 -11.39 -40.03 -19.56
C LYS A 137 -12.27 -40.08 -20.81
N LEU A 138 -12.16 -39.05 -21.67
CA LEU A 138 -12.89 -38.97 -22.95
C LEU A 138 -12.47 -40.10 -23.91
N ARG A 139 -11.18 -40.46 -23.94
CA ARG A 139 -10.65 -41.59 -24.73
C ARG A 139 -11.07 -42.95 -24.18
N GLU A 140 -11.14 -43.11 -22.85
CA GLU A 140 -11.42 -44.40 -22.21
C GLU A 140 -12.91 -44.73 -22.11
N PHE A 141 -13.80 -43.75 -21.90
CA PHE A 141 -15.21 -44.00 -21.57
C PHE A 141 -16.23 -43.34 -22.52
N GLY A 142 -15.79 -42.55 -23.50
CA GLY A 142 -16.68 -41.76 -24.37
C GLY A 142 -17.32 -40.57 -23.63
N ILE A 143 -18.24 -39.86 -24.30
CA ILE A 143 -18.87 -38.64 -23.76
C ILE A 143 -19.94 -39.02 -22.72
N SER A 144 -19.57 -39.00 -21.44
CA SER A 144 -20.53 -39.09 -20.33
C SER A 144 -21.14 -37.72 -20.02
N LYS A 145 -22.31 -37.71 -19.38
CA LYS A 145 -23.02 -36.47 -18.98
C LYS A 145 -22.20 -35.62 -18.00
N GLU A 146 -21.50 -36.28 -17.06
CA GLU A 146 -20.57 -35.61 -16.12
C GLU A 146 -19.40 -34.92 -16.85
N LEU A 147 -18.87 -35.55 -17.90
CA LEU A 147 -17.77 -34.98 -18.68
C LEU A 147 -18.22 -33.74 -19.47
N GLN A 148 -19.46 -33.76 -19.96
CA GLN A 148 -20.08 -32.65 -20.66
C GLN A 148 -20.34 -31.46 -19.72
N ASP A 149 -20.75 -31.71 -18.48
CA ASP A 149 -20.92 -30.67 -17.45
C ASP A 149 -19.58 -30.08 -17.00
N THR A 150 -18.54 -30.91 -16.90
CA THR A 150 -17.17 -30.44 -16.57
C THR A 150 -16.60 -29.53 -17.66
N LEU A 151 -16.83 -29.86 -18.94
CA LEU A 151 -16.42 -29.01 -20.07
C LEU A 151 -17.12 -27.65 -20.07
N LYS A 152 -18.43 -27.63 -19.78
CA LYS A 152 -19.19 -26.37 -19.66
C LYS A 152 -18.66 -25.49 -18.52
N GLN A 153 -18.32 -26.07 -17.37
CA GLN A 153 -17.76 -25.31 -16.25
C GLN A 153 -16.38 -24.73 -16.58
N ASN A 154 -15.53 -25.48 -17.28
CA ASN A 154 -14.24 -24.96 -17.74
C ASN A 154 -14.41 -23.79 -18.73
N GLU A 155 -15.33 -23.92 -19.69
CA GLU A 155 -15.60 -22.85 -20.65
C GLU A 155 -16.12 -21.57 -19.97
N LEU A 156 -17.03 -21.70 -19.00
CA LEU A 156 -17.50 -20.57 -18.19
C LEU A 156 -16.35 -19.92 -17.41
N THR A 157 -15.46 -20.73 -16.83
CA THR A 157 -14.30 -20.24 -16.08
C THR A 157 -13.32 -19.50 -16.99
N GLU A 158 -13.07 -19.99 -18.20
CA GLU A 158 -12.23 -19.31 -19.21
C GLU A 158 -12.85 -17.97 -19.65
N GLN A 159 -14.17 -17.90 -19.81
CA GLN A 159 -14.89 -16.66 -20.14
C GLN A 159 -14.79 -15.63 -19.00
N GLU A 160 -14.99 -16.03 -17.75
CA GLU A 160 -14.84 -15.16 -16.57
C GLU A 160 -13.41 -14.58 -16.46
N ILE A 161 -12.38 -15.40 -16.72
CA ILE A 161 -10.97 -14.95 -16.75
C ILE A 161 -10.77 -13.87 -17.82
N LEU A 162 -11.40 -14.04 -18.99
CA LEU A 162 -11.28 -13.11 -20.11
C LEU A 162 -11.99 -11.78 -19.81
N GLU A 163 -13.14 -11.81 -19.13
CA GLU A 163 -13.84 -10.62 -18.63
C GLU A 163 -13.04 -9.88 -17.55
N LEU A 164 -12.43 -10.59 -16.60
CA LEU A 164 -11.57 -9.99 -15.58
C LEU A 164 -10.35 -9.28 -16.20
N ASN A 165 -9.70 -9.91 -17.18
CA ASN A 165 -8.60 -9.28 -17.92
C ASN A 165 -9.03 -8.00 -18.66
N ARG A 166 -10.27 -7.96 -19.15
CA ARG A 166 -10.84 -6.75 -19.77
C ARG A 166 -11.06 -5.65 -18.73
N LEU A 167 -11.58 -5.98 -17.55
CA LEU A 167 -11.78 -5.04 -16.44
C LEU A 167 -10.44 -4.45 -15.96
N GLU A 168 -9.40 -5.27 -15.75
CA GLU A 168 -8.07 -4.79 -15.36
C GLU A 168 -7.49 -3.78 -16.38
N ARG A 169 -7.70 -4.01 -17.68
CA ARG A 169 -7.27 -3.06 -18.73
C ARG A 169 -8.02 -1.74 -18.67
N LEU A 170 -9.33 -1.79 -18.42
CA LEU A 170 -10.15 -0.58 -18.27
C LEU A 170 -9.73 0.23 -17.05
N GLU A 171 -9.49 -0.43 -15.92
CA GLU A 171 -9.02 0.22 -14.70
C GLU A 171 -7.64 0.88 -14.90
N ARG A 172 -6.70 0.20 -15.56
CA ARG A 172 -5.40 0.80 -15.93
C ARG A 172 -5.57 2.03 -16.82
N PHE A 173 -6.47 1.98 -17.79
CA PHE A 173 -6.76 3.10 -18.68
C PHE A 173 -7.36 4.29 -17.92
N GLU A 174 -8.24 4.05 -16.97
CA GLU A 174 -8.80 5.11 -16.11
C GLU A 174 -7.73 5.75 -15.20
N LEU A 175 -6.87 4.94 -14.58
CA LEU A 175 -5.75 5.42 -13.77
C LEU A 175 -4.76 6.24 -14.60
N GLU A 176 -4.47 5.82 -15.83
CA GLU A 176 -3.58 6.54 -16.74
C GLU A 176 -4.21 7.87 -17.18
N LYS A 177 -5.51 7.88 -17.51
CA LYS A 177 -6.27 9.11 -17.81
C LYS A 177 -6.26 10.09 -16.62
N ALA A 178 -6.36 9.60 -15.39
CA ALA A 178 -6.27 10.42 -14.18
C ALA A 178 -4.88 11.06 -14.02
N LYS A 179 -3.80 10.29 -14.24
CA LYS A 179 -2.43 10.84 -14.22
C LYS A 179 -2.19 11.92 -15.27
N TYR A 180 -2.72 11.74 -16.49
CA TYR A 180 -2.61 12.75 -17.54
C TYR A 180 -3.35 14.05 -17.19
N LYS A 181 -4.50 13.96 -16.51
CA LYS A 181 -5.23 15.14 -16.01
C LYS A 181 -4.42 15.88 -14.94
N ASP A 182 -3.89 15.17 -13.96
CA ASP A 182 -3.05 15.76 -12.90
C ASP A 182 -1.77 16.38 -13.47
N ASN A 183 -1.13 15.72 -14.45
CA ASN A 183 0.08 16.26 -15.08
C ASN A 183 -0.22 17.56 -15.86
N ARG A 184 -1.34 17.63 -16.57
CA ARG A 184 -1.78 18.88 -17.22
C ARG A 184 -2.07 19.98 -16.21
N LEU A 185 -2.71 19.65 -15.08
CA LEU A 185 -2.96 20.59 -14.00
C LEU A 185 -1.66 21.12 -13.39
N ASN A 186 -0.65 20.26 -13.21
CA ASN A 186 0.66 20.68 -12.72
C ASN A 186 1.36 21.63 -13.71
N ILE A 187 1.36 21.30 -15.01
CA ILE A 187 1.95 22.17 -16.06
C ILE A 187 1.29 23.54 -16.05
N ILE A 188 -0.04 23.61 -16.06
CA ILE A 188 -0.78 24.88 -16.00
C ILE A 188 -0.45 25.65 -14.70
N SER A 189 -0.35 24.95 -13.56
CA SER A 189 -0.02 25.60 -12.29
C SER A 189 1.40 26.15 -12.26
N GLU A 190 2.37 25.44 -12.84
CA GLU A 190 3.75 25.90 -12.99
C GLU A 190 3.86 27.08 -13.95
N GLU A 191 3.16 27.03 -15.09
CA GLU A 191 3.12 28.15 -16.04
C GLU A 191 2.48 29.40 -15.41
N LEU A 192 1.39 29.25 -14.66
CA LEU A 192 0.77 30.35 -13.90
C LEU A 192 1.69 30.92 -12.82
N ALA A 193 2.46 30.06 -12.14
CA ALA A 193 3.40 30.51 -11.10
C ALA A 193 4.62 31.25 -11.66
N ASN A 194 4.95 31.04 -12.94
CA ASN A 194 6.06 31.69 -13.64
C ASN A 194 5.64 32.96 -14.40
N LEU A 195 4.35 33.32 -14.40
CA LEU A 195 3.89 34.59 -14.97
C LEU A 195 4.47 35.76 -14.16
N THR A 196 5.00 36.75 -14.87
CA THR A 196 5.43 38.00 -14.25
C THR A 196 4.25 38.96 -14.10
N ASP A 197 4.38 39.98 -13.24
CA ASP A 197 3.33 40.99 -13.06
C ASP A 197 2.94 41.66 -14.39
N ASP A 198 3.92 41.90 -15.29
CA ASP A 198 3.69 42.41 -16.65
C ASP A 198 2.87 41.44 -17.53
N ASP A 199 3.05 40.13 -17.36
CA ASP A 199 2.28 39.11 -18.11
C ASP A 199 0.84 39.01 -17.59
N ILE A 200 0.66 39.11 -16.27
CA ILE A 200 -0.64 39.15 -15.62
C ILE A 200 -1.40 40.41 -16.06
N GLU A 201 -0.74 41.56 -16.12
CA GLU A 201 -1.35 42.82 -16.54
C GLU A 201 -1.80 42.78 -18.00
N LYS A 202 -1.01 42.18 -18.91
CA LYS A 202 -1.42 41.95 -20.31
C LYS A 202 -2.63 41.02 -20.40
N ILE A 203 -2.67 39.95 -19.61
CA ILE A 203 -3.81 39.01 -19.58
C ILE A 203 -5.08 39.74 -19.09
N LEU A 204 -4.98 40.56 -18.05
CA LEU A 204 -6.09 41.35 -17.53
C LEU A 204 -6.62 42.35 -18.56
N GLN A 205 -5.73 43.05 -19.29
CA GLN A 205 -6.13 43.95 -20.38
C GLN A 205 -6.83 43.23 -21.53
N ILE A 206 -6.42 42.00 -21.86
CA ILE A 206 -7.10 41.18 -22.87
C ILE A 206 -8.50 40.79 -22.39
N ILE A 207 -8.64 40.42 -21.11
CA ILE A 207 -9.93 40.05 -20.51
C ILE A 207 -10.88 41.26 -20.47
N GLU A 208 -10.42 42.44 -20.09
CA GLU A 208 -11.23 43.67 -20.11
C GLU A 208 -11.70 44.01 -21.52
N LYS A 209 -10.80 44.00 -22.51
CA LYS A 209 -11.17 44.24 -23.91
C LYS A 209 -12.16 43.22 -24.46
N SER A 210 -12.06 41.95 -24.05
CA SER A 210 -13.05 40.93 -24.45
C SER A 210 -14.43 41.17 -23.83
N LYS A 211 -14.49 41.66 -22.58
CA LYS A 211 -15.77 41.99 -21.93
C LYS A 211 -16.43 43.23 -22.51
N GLU A 212 -15.63 44.21 -22.93
CA GLU A 212 -16.13 45.39 -23.64
C GLU A 212 -16.71 44.99 -25.01
N ALA A 213 -16.04 44.09 -25.74
CA ALA A 213 -16.54 43.58 -27.02
C ALA A 213 -17.86 42.78 -26.89
N ASP A 214 -18.07 42.06 -25.78
CA ASP A 214 -19.31 41.32 -25.50
C ASP A 214 -20.47 42.21 -25.01
N GLN A 215 -20.21 43.49 -24.67
CA GLN A 215 -21.25 44.46 -24.25
C GLN A 215 -21.77 45.34 -25.40
N ASP A 216 -21.07 45.35 -26.54
CA ASP A 216 -21.43 46.10 -27.74
C ASP A 216 -22.19 45.25 -28.80
N GLU A 217 -22.60 44.01 -28.45
CA GLU A 217 -23.61 43.18 -29.16
C GLU A 217 -25.00 43.29 -28.51
#